data_AF-A0A7V9F2W0-F1
#
_entry.id   AF-A0A7V9F2W0-F1
#
_cell.length_a   1.000
_cell.length_b   1.000
_cell.length_c   1.000
_cell.angle_alpha   90.00
_cell.angle_beta   90.00
_cell.angle_gamma   90.00
#
_symmetry.space_group_name_H-M   'P 1'
#
loop_
_entity.id
_entity.type
_entity.pdbx_description
1 polymer ?
#
loop_
_entity_poly.entity_id
_entity_poly.type
_entity_poly.pdbx_seq_one_letter_code
_entity_poly.pdbx_strand_id
1 'polypeptide(L)'
;MRSQETSCPASGRGRMIHRSFSADYLEKVRGYHATGAYQKAMRKRQVWVEPLFAEAKEWHGLRRLRLRGLMNANIQGLLVAAGQNLKRLLAAIGWGRRHAPCGSLLALPRDLEWLSPAYG
;
A
#
# COMPACT_ATOMS: atom_id res chain seq x y z
N MET A 1 22.39 -7.69 -20.40
CA MET A 1 21.34 -8.62 -20.87
C MET A 1 22.04 -9.91 -21.29
N ARG A 2 21.85 -11.00 -20.55
CA ARG A 2 22.38 -12.31 -20.97
C ARG A 2 21.42 -12.88 -21.99
N SER A 3 21.81 -12.83 -23.26
CA SER A 3 21.19 -13.62 -24.32
C SER A 3 21.20 -15.08 -23.87
N GLN A 4 20.04 -15.69 -23.66
CA GLN A 4 19.99 -17.14 -23.54
C GLN A 4 20.13 -17.70 -24.94
N GLU A 5 21.30 -18.24 -25.22
CA GLU A 5 21.55 -19.04 -26.42
C GLU A 5 20.49 -20.14 -26.51
N THR A 6 19.78 -20.15 -27.62
CA THR A 6 18.76 -21.14 -27.95
C THR A 6 19.43 -22.47 -28.28
N SER A 7 19.87 -23.20 -27.26
CA SER A 7 20.17 -24.63 -27.41
C SER A 7 18.84 -25.38 -27.37
N CYS A 8 18.51 -26.05 -28.48
CA CYS A 8 17.38 -26.98 -28.52
C CYS A 8 17.55 -28.04 -27.41
N PRO A 9 16.59 -28.24 -26.51
CA PRO A 9 16.69 -29.28 -25.50
C PRO A 9 16.73 -30.65 -26.19
N ALA A 10 17.75 -31.45 -25.89
CA ALA A 10 17.98 -32.76 -26.50
C ALA A 10 16.91 -33.82 -26.15
N SER A 11 15.96 -33.50 -25.28
CA SER A 11 14.85 -34.37 -24.91
C SER A 11 13.61 -34.05 -25.75
N GLY A 12 12.96 -35.07 -26.34
CA GLY A 12 11.72 -34.94 -27.12
C GLY A 12 10.50 -34.40 -26.38
N ARG A 13 10.63 -34.07 -25.08
CA ARG A 13 9.66 -33.29 -24.31
C ARG A 13 10.16 -31.84 -24.25
N GLY A 14 9.56 -30.97 -25.06
CA GLY A 14 9.88 -29.54 -25.07
C GLY A 14 9.65 -28.88 -23.71
N ARG A 15 10.39 -27.81 -23.42
CA ARG A 15 10.22 -27.02 -22.19
C ARG A 15 8.97 -26.15 -22.28
N MET A 16 7.95 -26.44 -21.48
CA MET A 16 6.78 -25.58 -21.35
C MET A 16 7.10 -24.41 -20.41
N ILE A 17 6.92 -23.17 -20.89
CA ILE A 17 7.08 -21.96 -20.07
C ILE A 17 5.71 -21.30 -19.92
N HIS A 18 5.19 -21.27 -18.70
CA HIS A 18 3.96 -20.55 -18.40
C HIS A 18 4.26 -19.06 -18.17
N ARG A 19 3.69 -18.19 -19.01
CA ARG A 19 3.81 -16.72 -18.88
C ARG A 19 2.44 -16.12 -18.60
N SER A 20 2.38 -15.18 -17.65
CA SER A 20 1.15 -14.43 -17.38
C SER A 20 0.88 -13.41 -18.49
N PHE A 21 -0.38 -13.03 -18.68
CA PHE A 21 -0.77 -11.98 -19.64
C PHE A 21 -0.04 -10.65 -19.39
N SER A 22 0.25 -10.32 -18.14
CA SER A 22 0.94 -9.08 -17.74
C SER A 22 2.45 -9.25 -17.54
N ALA A 23 3.07 -10.28 -18.12
CA ALA A 23 4.49 -10.59 -17.90
C ALA A 23 5.41 -9.41 -18.25
N ASP A 24 5.15 -8.71 -19.35
CA ASP A 24 5.98 -7.60 -19.81
C ASP A 24 5.97 -6.42 -18.82
N TYR A 25 4.80 -6.13 -18.23
CA TYR A 25 4.67 -5.13 -17.18
C TYR A 25 5.46 -5.51 -15.93
N LEU A 26 5.38 -6.78 -15.52
CA LEU A 26 6.12 -7.27 -14.36
C LEU A 26 7.63 -7.20 -14.61
N GLU A 27 8.10 -7.52 -15.82
CA GLU A 27 9.50 -7.42 -16.20
C GLU A 27 10.00 -5.97 -16.20
N LYS A 28 9.20 -5.04 -16.73
CA LYS A 28 9.50 -3.60 -16.67
C LYS A 28 9.64 -3.11 -15.22
N VAL A 29 8.71 -3.49 -14.34
CA VAL A 29 8.78 -3.14 -12.91
C VAL A 29 10.01 -3.77 -12.24
N ARG A 30 10.34 -5.02 -12.58
CA ARG A 30 11.57 -5.68 -12.09
C ARG A 30 12.83 -4.89 -12.47
N GLY A 31 12.87 -4.33 -13.67
CA GLY A 31 13.96 -3.45 -14.12
C GLY A 31 14.17 -2.23 -13.20
N TYR A 32 13.13 -1.72 -12.54
CA TYR A 32 13.25 -0.57 -11.64
C TYR A 32 13.90 -0.90 -10.30
N HIS A 33 13.99 -2.16 -9.88
CA HIS A 33 14.49 -2.53 -8.55
C HIS A 33 15.88 -2.00 -8.23
N ALA A 34 16.75 -1.90 -9.25
CA ALA A 34 18.10 -1.37 -9.09
C ALA A 34 18.14 0.16 -8.89
N THR A 35 17.05 0.87 -9.19
CA THR A 35 17.02 2.33 -9.09
C THR A 35 16.87 2.81 -7.64
N GLY A 36 17.59 3.88 -7.28
CA GLY A 36 17.48 4.48 -5.95
C GLY A 36 16.08 5.01 -5.64
N ALA A 37 15.36 5.52 -6.66
CA ALA A 37 13.98 5.98 -6.53
C ALA A 37 13.03 4.84 -6.13
N TYR A 38 13.16 3.66 -6.75
CA TYR A 38 12.38 2.48 -6.39
C TYR A 38 12.66 2.04 -4.96
N GLN A 39 13.94 1.98 -4.57
CA GLN A 39 14.31 1.62 -3.19
C GLN A 39 13.74 2.59 -2.16
N LYS A 40 13.78 3.90 -2.44
CA LYS A 40 13.15 4.92 -1.58
C LYS A 40 11.64 4.75 -1.49
N ALA A 41 10.97 4.45 -2.61
CA ALA A 41 9.54 4.16 -2.63
C ALA A 41 9.19 2.91 -1.80
N MET A 42 9.99 1.85 -1.90
CA MET A 42 9.80 0.62 -1.11
C MET A 42 9.98 0.87 0.40
N ARG A 43 10.99 1.64 0.81
CA ARG A 43 11.15 2.03 2.22
C ARG A 43 9.94 2.80 2.75
N LYS A 44 9.41 3.74 1.95
CA LYS A 44 8.17 4.46 2.30
C LYS A 44 6.99 3.51 2.40
N ARG A 45 6.86 2.54 1.49
CA ARG A 45 5.78 1.54 1.51
C ARG A 45 5.77 0.75 2.82
N GLN A 46 6.94 0.30 3.29
CA GLN A 46 7.08 -0.46 4.53
C GLN A 46 6.62 0.31 5.77
N VAL A 47 6.82 1.64 5.78
CA VAL A 47 6.48 2.47 6.95
C VAL A 47 5.04 2.99 6.89
N TRP A 48 4.52 3.29 5.70
CA TRP A 48 3.23 3.96 5.56
C TRP A 48 2.12 3.03 5.10
N VAL A 49 2.37 2.23 4.06
CA VAL A 49 1.34 1.46 3.35
C VAL A 49 1.12 0.09 3.98
N GLU A 50 2.19 -0.62 4.33
CA GLU A 50 2.06 -1.96 4.91
C GLU A 50 1.40 -1.96 6.30
N PRO A 51 1.72 -1.03 7.22
CA PRO A 51 1.03 -0.92 8.50
C PRO A 51 -0.45 -0.56 8.35
N LEU A 52 -0.78 0.24 7.33
CA LEU A 52 -2.16 0.56 6.93
C LEU A 52 -2.96 -0.72 6.65
N PHE A 53 -2.43 -1.60 5.81
CA PHE A 53 -3.09 -2.88 5.52
C PHE A 53 -3.07 -3.86 6.70
N ALA A 54 -2.01 -3.85 7.51
CA ALA A 54 -1.94 -4.67 8.72
C ALA A 54 -3.03 -4.27 9.73
N GLU A 55 -3.18 -2.98 10.01
CA GLU A 55 -4.26 -2.44 10.85
C GLU A 55 -5.64 -2.84 10.30
N ALA A 56 -5.84 -2.73 8.98
CA ALA A 56 -7.10 -3.08 8.35
C ALA A 56 -7.44 -4.58 8.54
N LYS A 57 -6.44 -5.46 8.47
CA LYS A 57 -6.61 -6.91 8.67
C LYS A 57 -6.88 -7.25 10.13
N GLU A 58 -6.06 -6.77 11.04
CA GLU A 58 -6.10 -7.13 12.46
C GLU A 58 -7.25 -6.44 13.20
N TRP A 59 -7.40 -5.12 13.04
CA TRP A 59 -8.29 -4.31 13.89
C TRP A 59 -9.64 -4.06 13.22
N HIS A 60 -9.69 -4.08 11.88
CA HIS A 60 -10.92 -3.86 11.11
C HIS A 60 -11.49 -5.14 10.48
N GLY A 61 -10.90 -6.30 10.77
CA GLY A 61 -11.46 -7.60 10.39
C GLY A 61 -11.36 -7.94 8.90
N LEU A 62 -10.49 -7.26 8.12
CA LEU A 62 -10.30 -7.58 6.70
C LEU A 62 -9.52 -8.89 6.44
N ARG A 63 -9.18 -9.67 7.47
CA ARG A 63 -8.69 -11.06 7.26
C ARG A 63 -9.73 -11.93 6.56
N ARG A 64 -11.03 -11.67 6.77
CA ARG A 64 -12.12 -12.34 6.09
C ARG A 64 -13.20 -11.34 5.72
N LEU A 65 -13.61 -11.34 4.45
CA LEU A 65 -14.78 -10.57 4.02
C LEU A 65 -16.03 -11.16 4.68
N ARG A 66 -16.77 -10.31 5.38
CA ARG A 66 -17.98 -10.70 6.12
C ARG A 66 -19.19 -10.73 5.20
N LEU A 67 -19.19 -9.83 4.21
CA LEU A 67 -20.27 -9.72 3.25
C LEU A 67 -19.96 -10.54 1.99
N ARG A 68 -21.00 -11.11 1.38
CA ARG A 68 -20.89 -11.93 0.15
C ARG A 68 -21.26 -11.12 -1.08
N GLY A 69 -20.61 -11.42 -2.20
CA GLY A 69 -20.78 -10.74 -3.48
C GLY A 69 -19.80 -9.56 -3.65
N LEU A 70 -19.39 -9.31 -4.90
CA LEU A 70 -18.34 -8.35 -5.24
C LEU A 70 -18.67 -6.92 -4.77
N MET A 71 -19.92 -6.49 -5.00
CA MET A 71 -20.39 -5.17 -4.58
C MET A 71 -20.28 -4.98 -3.06
N ASN A 72 -20.73 -5.97 -2.28
CA ASN A 72 -20.71 -5.86 -0.84
C ASN A 72 -19.29 -5.96 -0.26
N ALA A 73 -18.42 -6.77 -0.88
CA ALA A 73 -16.99 -6.81 -0.55
C ALA A 73 -16.32 -5.45 -0.77
N ASN A 74 -16.64 -4.77 -1.88
CA ASN A 74 -16.15 -3.42 -2.16
C ASN A 74 -16.65 -2.41 -1.12
N ILE A 75 -17.94 -2.44 -0.78
CA ILE A 75 -18.51 -1.57 0.26
C ILE A 75 -17.79 -1.79 1.59
N GLN A 76 -17.57 -3.04 2.00
CA GLN A 76 -16.83 -3.35 3.23
C GLN A 76 -15.41 -2.75 3.21
N GLY A 77 -14.68 -2.93 2.11
CA GLY A 77 -13.34 -2.36 1.95
C GLY A 77 -13.33 -0.84 2.02
N LEU A 78 -14.28 -0.18 1.33
CA LEU A 78 -14.41 1.28 1.32
C LEU A 78 -14.72 1.85 2.70
N LEU A 79 -15.63 1.22 3.46
CA LEU A 79 -15.97 1.66 4.82
C LEU A 79 -14.78 1.53 5.77
N VAL A 80 -14.00 0.44 5.67
CA VAL A 80 -12.78 0.27 6.47
C VAL A 80 -11.74 1.34 6.11
N ALA A 81 -11.51 1.58 4.81
CA ALA A 81 -10.59 2.61 4.35
C ALA A 81 -11.03 4.02 4.80
N ALA A 82 -12.33 4.32 4.74
CA ALA A 82 -12.87 5.59 5.22
C ALA A 82 -12.62 5.77 6.73
N GLY A 83 -12.86 4.73 7.55
CA GLY A 83 -12.55 4.77 8.98
C GLY A 83 -11.05 4.96 9.27
N GLN A 84 -10.18 4.31 8.50
CA GLN A 84 -8.73 4.49 8.60
C GLN A 84 -8.26 5.89 8.20
N ASN A 85 -8.87 6.49 7.16
CA ASN A 85 -8.58 7.86 6.75
C ASN A 85 -9.05 8.85 7.80
N LEU A 86 -10.25 8.65 8.35
CA LEU A 86 -10.78 9.47 9.43
C LEU A 86 -9.87 9.42 10.66
N LYS A 87 -9.46 8.23 11.13
CA LYS A 87 -8.49 8.11 12.23
C LYS A 87 -7.21 8.93 12.00
N ARG A 88 -6.65 8.90 10.79
CA ARG A 88 -5.44 9.65 10.43
C ARG A 88 -5.69 11.15 10.37
N LEU A 89 -6.80 11.58 9.79
CA LEU A 89 -7.21 12.99 9.77
C LEU A 89 -7.33 13.53 11.20
N LEU A 90 -8.02 12.78 12.06
CA LEU A 90 -8.24 13.14 13.45
C LEU A 90 -6.93 13.23 14.25
N ALA A 91 -6.02 12.28 14.05
CA ALA A 91 -4.68 12.35 14.63
C ALA A 91 -3.90 13.57 14.11
N ALA A 92 -4.05 13.90 12.82
CA ALA A 92 -3.36 15.01 12.19
C ALA A 92 -3.83 16.39 12.71
N ILE A 93 -5.13 16.55 12.95
CA ILE A 93 -5.69 17.76 13.57
C ILE A 93 -5.48 17.80 15.10
N GLY A 94 -4.82 16.79 15.67
CA GLY A 94 -4.50 16.73 17.10
C GLY A 94 -5.61 16.18 18.00
N TRP A 95 -6.66 15.59 17.45
CA TRP A 95 -7.68 14.91 18.25
C TRP A 95 -7.09 13.65 18.90
N GLY A 96 -7.36 13.44 20.19
CA GLY A 96 -6.75 12.35 20.96
C GLY A 96 -5.42 12.69 21.63
N ARG A 97 -4.89 13.92 21.47
CA ARG A 97 -3.83 14.48 22.33
C ARG A 97 -4.37 14.84 23.71
N ARG A 98 -5.01 13.90 24.41
CA ARG A 98 -5.17 13.99 25.86
C ARG A 98 -3.82 13.58 26.45
N HIS A 99 -3.22 14.45 27.26
CA HIS A 99 -1.90 14.29 27.86
C HIS A 99 -1.61 12.82 28.25
N ALA A 100 -0.78 12.14 27.47
CA ALA A 100 -0.08 10.95 27.95
C ALA A 100 1.22 11.45 28.59
N PRO A 101 1.57 11.02 29.82
CA PRO A 101 2.69 11.56 30.57
C PRO A 101 4.08 11.21 30.00
N CYS A 102 4.17 10.58 28.83
CA CYS A 102 5.43 10.33 28.17
C CYS A 102 5.24 10.43 26.65
N GLY A 103 5.85 11.45 26.07
CA GLY A 103 5.69 11.79 24.66
C GLY A 103 6.21 10.72 23.71
N SER A 104 5.33 10.25 22.84
CA SER A 104 5.55 10.02 21.41
C SER A 104 4.18 9.62 20.84
N LEU A 105 3.65 10.25 19.79
CA LEU A 105 4.03 9.98 18.41
C LEU A 105 3.46 11.10 17.51
N LEU A 106 4.30 11.55 16.56
CA LEU A 106 4.00 12.40 15.41
C LEU A 106 3.60 13.86 15.72
N ALA A 107 4.61 14.67 15.96
CA ALA A 107 4.54 16.11 15.71
C ALA A 107 4.42 16.35 14.20
N LEU A 108 3.18 16.50 13.71
CA LEU A 108 2.95 17.20 12.46
C LEU A 108 3.06 18.71 12.73
N PRO A 109 3.70 19.49 11.83
CA PRO A 109 3.73 20.94 11.92
C PRO A 109 2.30 21.50 11.86
N ARG A 110 2.07 22.54 12.64
CA ARG A 110 0.76 23.06 13.02
C ARG A 110 0.35 24.20 12.11
N ASP A 111 0.44 24.01 10.80
CA ASP A 111 0.25 25.10 9.85
C ASP A 111 -0.85 24.70 8.86
N LEU A 112 -2.06 24.50 9.37
CA LEU A 112 -3.28 24.41 8.56
C LEU A 112 -3.77 25.84 8.26
N GLU A 113 -2.99 26.59 7.47
CA GLU A 113 -3.41 27.90 6.96
C GLU A 113 -4.60 27.82 5.98
N TRP A 114 -4.89 26.63 5.43
CA TRP A 114 -5.92 26.44 4.41
C TRP A 114 -7.35 26.20 4.96
N LEU A 115 -7.55 26.15 6.28
CA LEU A 115 -8.89 25.93 6.90
C LEU A 115 -9.51 27.15 7.57
N SER A 116 -8.92 28.34 7.47
CA SER A 116 -9.54 29.56 8.00
C SER A 116 -10.45 30.21 6.95
N PRO A 117 -11.78 30.35 7.19
CA PRO A 117 -12.63 31.20 6.39
C PRO A 117 -12.44 32.63 6.88
N ALA A 118 -11.40 33.30 6.39
CA ALA A 118 -11.25 34.72 6.56
C ALA A 118 -10.76 35.31 5.24
N TYR A 119 -11.70 35.96 4.55
CA TYR A 119 -11.61 37.04 3.55
C TYR A 119 -12.62 36.79 2.42
N GLY A 120 -13.66 37.63 2.47
CA GLY A 120 -14.89 37.64 1.70
C GLY A 120 -15.94 38.32 2.53
#